data_AF-A0A2P2JQ37-F1
#
_entry.id   AF-A0A2P2JQ37-F1
#
_cell.length_a   1.000
_cell.length_b   1.000
_cell.length_c   1.000
_cell.angle_alpha   90.00
_cell.angle_beta   90.00
_cell.angle_gamma   90.00
#
_symmetry.space_group_name_H-M   'P 1'
#
loop_
_entity.id
_entity.type
_entity.pdbx_description
1 polymer ?
#
loop_
_entity_poly.entity_id
_entity_poly.type
_entity_poly.pdbx_seq_one_letter_code
_entity_poly.pdbx_strand_id
1 'polypeptide(L)' 'MSTGGEKVSTTTTKTPADFLKSIRGRPVVVKLNSGVDYRGQLPPLSW' A
#
# COMPACT_ATOMS: atom_id res chain seq x y z
N MET A 1 -24.36 -18.53 -18.95
CA MET A 1 -23.99 -17.54 -17.92
C MET A 1 -22.57 -17.85 -17.51
N SER A 2 -21.62 -17.31 -18.27
CA SER A 2 -20.23 -17.75 -18.21
C SER A 2 -19.44 -16.91 -17.21
N THR A 3 -19.07 -17.58 -16.13
CA THR A 3 -17.71 -17.63 -15.57
C THR A 3 -16.97 -16.31 -15.37
N GLY A 4 -16.64 -16.01 -14.12
CA GLY A 4 -15.66 -14.99 -13.79
C GLY A 4 -15.49 -14.77 -12.31
N GLY A 5 -15.20 -15.83 -11.55
CA GLY A 5 -14.63 -15.65 -10.22
C GLY A 5 -13.33 -14.87 -10.38
N GLU A 6 -13.30 -13.65 -9.87
CA GLU A 6 -12.12 -12.78 -9.90
C GLU A 6 -10.99 -13.50 -9.17
N LYS A 7 -10.15 -14.16 -9.96
CA LYS A 7 -8.83 -14.63 -9.58
C LYS A 7 -8.10 -13.44 -8.99
N VAL A 8 -7.98 -13.41 -7.66
CA VAL A 8 -7.10 -12.52 -6.88
C VAL A 8 -5.74 -12.53 -7.58
N SER A 9 -5.55 -11.54 -8.43
CA SER A 9 -4.36 -11.42 -9.25
C SER A 9 -3.34 -10.74 -8.37
N THR A 10 -2.36 -11.52 -7.94
CA THR A 10 -1.19 -11.17 -7.12
C THR A 10 -0.23 -10.18 -7.81
N THR A 11 -0.74 -9.24 -8.62
CA THR A 11 0.04 -8.38 -9.53
C THR A 11 -0.49 -6.94 -9.64
N THR A 12 -0.85 -6.32 -8.51
CA THR A 12 -1.23 -4.88 -8.51
C THR A 12 -0.29 -4.03 -7.64
N THR A 13 1.02 -4.15 -7.89
CA THR A 13 2.00 -3.12 -7.52
C THR A 13 2.68 -2.61 -8.79
N LYS A 14 1.87 -2.09 -9.73
CA LYS A 14 2.40 -1.54 -10.99
C LYS A 14 2.76 -0.06 -10.87
N THR A 15 2.23 0.63 -9.86
CA THR A 15 2.54 2.04 -9.57
C THR A 15 2.84 2.23 -8.08
N PRO A 16 3.64 3.24 -7.71
CA PRO A 16 3.86 3.60 -6.31
C PRO A 16 2.56 3.88 -5.55
N ALA A 17 1.55 4.46 -6.22
CA ALA A 17 0.26 4.74 -5.62
C ALA A 17 -0.50 3.46 -5.21
N ASP A 18 -0.37 2.38 -5.99
CA ASP A 18 -1.03 1.11 -5.67
C ASP A 18 -0.40 0.43 -4.47
N PHE A 19 0.93 0.52 -4.33
CA PHE A 19 1.63 0.09 -3.13
C PHE A 19 1.12 0.84 -1.89
N LEU A 20 1.05 2.17 -1.95
CA LEU A 20 0.56 2.99 -0.83
C LEU A 20 -0.88 2.63 -0.44
N LYS A 21 -1.77 2.36 -1.41
CA LYS A 21 -3.14 1.89 -1.13
C LYS A 21 -3.15 0.56 -0.36
N SER A 22 -2.25 -0.37 -0.71
CA SER A 22 -2.21 -1.72 -0.12
C SER A 22 -1.75 -1.76 1.35
N ILE A 23 -1.01 -0.74 1.80
CA ILE A 23 -0.42 -0.68 3.15
C ILE A 23 -1.16 0.28 4.10
N ARG A 24 -2.29 0.84 3.68
CA ARG A 24 -3.12 1.73 4.52
C ARG A 24 -3.52 1.04 5.81
N GLY A 25 -3.47 1.77 6.92
CA GLY A 25 -3.84 1.24 8.24
C GLY A 25 -2.86 0.21 8.81
N ARG A 26 -1.72 -0.06 8.15
CA ARG A 26 -0.68 -0.96 8.67
C ARG A 26 0.45 -0.15 9.32
N PRO A 27 1.14 -0.71 10.32
CA PRO A 27 2.39 -0.14 10.80
C PRO A 27 3.42 -0.05 9.68
N VAL A 28 4.06 1.10 9.54
CA VAL A 28 5.07 1.40 8.54
C VAL A 28 6.29 2.05 9.19
N VAL A 29 7.44 1.85 8.55
CA VAL A 29 8.68 2.56 8.86
C VAL A 29 9.05 3.41 7.64
N VAL A 30 9.28 4.70 7.85
CA VAL A 30 9.70 5.65 6.83
C VAL A 30 11.13 6.09 7.14
N LYS A 31 12.03 5.83 6.21
CA LYS A 31 13.43 6.19 6.32
C LYS A 31 13.69 7.50 5.57
N LEU A 32 14.12 8.53 6.27
CA LEU A 32 14.50 9.80 5.65
C LEU A 32 15.96 9.81 5.23
N ASN A 33 16.30 10.69 4.27
CA ASN A 33 17.68 10.90 3.83
C ASN A 33 18.61 11.41 4.94
N SER A 34 18.05 11.95 6.02
CA SER A 34 18.80 12.31 7.24
C SER A 34 19.24 11.11 8.08
N GLY A 35 18.82 9.89 7.72
CA GLY A 35 19.08 8.68 8.49
C GLY A 35 18.09 8.44 9.63
N VAL A 36 17.11 9.32 9.83
CA VAL A 36 16.05 9.17 10.84
C VAL A 36 14.99 8.19 10.34
N ASP A 37 14.64 7.21 11.18
CA ASP A 37 13.55 6.27 10.95
C ASP A 37 12.29 6.70 11.72
N TYR A 38 11.23 7.06 10.99
CA TYR A 38 9.91 7.31 11.57
C TYR A 38 9.06 6.05 11.55
N ARG A 39 8.37 5.77 12.65
CA ARG A 39 7.44 4.64 12.75
C ARG A 39 6.04 5.16 13.05
N GLY A 40 5.05 4.61 12.37
CA GLY A 40 3.66 5.00 12.56
C GLY A 40 2.71 4.14 11.75
N GLN A 41 1.42 4.41 11.86
CA GLN A 41 0.41 3.80 11.01
C GLN A 41 0.16 4.71 9.82
N LEU A 42 0.16 4.18 8.59
CA LEU A 42 -0.15 5.01 7.43
C LEU A 42 -1.63 5.42 7.51
N PRO A 43 -1.95 6.73 7.66
CA PRO A 43 -3.32 7.15 7.81
C PRO A 43 -4.12 6.88 6.53
N PRO A 44 -5.46 6.79 6.64
CA PRO A 44 -6.33 6.79 5.48
C PRO A 44 -6.05 8.04 4.63
N LEU A 45 -5.97 7.88 3.31
CA LEU A 45 -5.82 9.02 2.39
C LEU A 45 -7.16 9.77 2.33
N SER A 46 -7.33 10.80 3.15
CA SER A 46 -8.38 11.82 3.04
C SER A 46 -7.83 13.01 2.27
N TRP A 47 -8.46 13.36 1.15
CA TRP A 47 -8.18 14.58 0.40
C TRP A 47 -8.73 15.81 1.13
#